data_AF-A0A7W7RQW5-F1
#
_entry.id   AF-A0A7W7RQW5-F1
#
_cell.length_a   1.000
_cell.length_b   1.000
_cell.length_c   1.000
_cell.angle_alpha   90.00
_cell.angle_beta   90.00
_cell.angle_gamma   90.00
#
_symmetry.space_group_name_H-M   'P 1'
#
loop_
_entity.id
_entity.type
_entity.pdbx_description
1 polymer ?
#
loop_
_entity_poly.entity_id
_entity_poly.type
_entity_poly.pdbx_seq_one_letter_code
_entity_poly.pdbx_strand_id
1 'polypeptide(L)'
;MTAEPVNGYDILDKVAGLPISSWRYEWEPDHVRHLGPMAQDWHATFGLGDTDTMIPGVDANGVALVAIQALHRRITDLEQILAALTGTRPA
;
A
#
# COMPACT_ATOMS: atom_id res chain seq x y z
N MET A 1 -18.38 10.19 -14.41
CA MET A 1 -17.31 9.79 -13.49
C MET A 1 -17.07 10.93 -12.52
N THR A 2 -17.33 10.73 -11.24
CA THR A 2 -17.00 11.68 -10.16
C THR A 2 -15.77 11.15 -9.43
N ALA A 3 -14.85 12.02 -9.06
CA ALA A 3 -13.64 11.66 -8.32
C ALA A 3 -13.68 12.38 -6.97
N GLU A 4 -13.49 11.63 -5.88
CA GLU A 4 -13.37 12.17 -4.54
C GLU A 4 -11.90 12.13 -4.10
N PRO A 5 -11.41 13.17 -3.40
CA PRO A 5 -10.05 13.16 -2.87
C PRO A 5 -9.92 12.10 -1.78
N VAL A 6 -8.74 11.47 -1.72
CA VAL A 6 -8.39 10.49 -0.69
C VAL A 6 -7.25 11.02 0.18
N ASN A 7 -7.25 10.70 1.47
CA ASN A 7 -6.11 10.98 2.33
C ASN A 7 -5.04 9.91 2.11
N GLY A 8 -3.95 10.27 1.42
CA GLY A 8 -2.88 9.34 1.12
C GLY A 8 -2.13 8.81 2.35
N TYR A 9 -2.09 9.55 3.46
CA TYR A 9 -1.44 9.07 4.69
C TYR A 9 -2.24 7.96 5.36
N ASP A 10 -3.57 8.04 5.34
CA ASP A 10 -4.44 6.97 5.85
C ASP A 10 -4.27 5.68 5.03
N ILE A 11 -4.16 5.82 3.70
CA ILE A 11 -3.89 4.69 2.81
C ILE A 11 -2.50 4.12 3.07
N LEU A 12 -1.48 4.96 3.26
CA LEU A 12 -0.13 4.51 3.60
C LEU A 12 -0.12 3.74 4.93
N ASP A 13 -0.79 4.24 5.97
CA ASP A 13 -0.82 3.61 7.28
C ASP A 13 -1.58 2.26 7.22
N LYS A 14 -2.65 2.16 6.43
CA LYS A 14 -3.32 0.89 6.12
C LYS A 14 -2.40 -0.09 5.40
N VAL A 15 -1.67 0.36 4.37
CA VAL A 15 -0.70 -0.47 3.65
C VAL A 15 0.42 -0.96 4.57
N ALA A 16 0.92 -0.10 5.46
CA ALA A 16 1.97 -0.44 6.42
C ALA A 16 1.51 -1.48 7.46
N GLY A 17 0.22 -1.49 7.80
CA GLY A 17 -0.39 -2.48 8.69
C GLY A 17 -0.88 -3.75 8.00
N LEU A 18 -0.87 -3.81 6.67
CA LEU A 18 -1.44 -4.92 5.91
C LEU A 18 -0.52 -6.16 5.99
N PRO A 19 -1.03 -7.33 6.43
CA PRO A 19 -0.24 -8.55 6.45
C PRO A 19 0.19 -8.95 5.03
N ILE A 20 1.50 -9.14 4.82
CA ILE A 20 2.05 -9.65 3.57
C ILE A 20 2.63 -11.03 3.82
N SER A 21 2.20 -12.00 3.02
CA SER A 21 2.70 -13.37 3.09
C SER A 21 3.07 -13.89 1.71
N SER A 22 3.91 -14.92 1.68
CA SER A 22 4.05 -15.73 0.47
C SER A 22 3.08 -16.89 0.55
N TRP A 23 2.20 -17.01 -0.42
CA TRP A 23 1.11 -17.98 -0.43
C TRP A 23 0.96 -18.60 -1.82
N ARG A 24 0.10 -19.62 -1.93
CA ARG A 24 -0.32 -20.23 -3.19
C ARG A 24 -1.79 -20.63 -3.06
N TYR A 25 -2.51 -20.72 -4.16
CA TYR A 25 -3.81 -21.38 -4.14
C TYR A 25 -3.61 -22.90 -3.95
N GLU A 26 -4.60 -23.57 -3.36
CA GLU A 26 -4.54 -25.00 -3.11
C GLU A 26 -4.38 -25.83 -4.39
N TRP A 27 -5.01 -25.37 -5.48
CA TRP A 27 -5.02 -26.01 -6.80
C TRP A 27 -3.78 -25.69 -7.66
N GLU A 28 -2.91 -24.79 -7.21
CA GLU A 28 -1.68 -24.46 -7.93
C GLU A 28 -0.58 -25.50 -7.67
N PRO A 29 0.32 -25.72 -8.65
CA PRO A 29 1.53 -26.52 -8.43
C PRO A 29 2.36 -26.02 -7.23
N ASP A 30 3.03 -26.93 -6.53
CA ASP A 30 3.78 -26.61 -5.29
C ASP A 30 4.91 -25.58 -5.47
N HIS A 31 5.39 -25.37 -6.69
CA HIS A 31 6.44 -24.40 -6.99
C HIS A 31 5.91 -22.96 -7.21
N VAL A 32 4.60 -22.78 -7.40
CA VAL A 32 4.01 -21.46 -7.58
C VAL A 32 3.95 -20.75 -6.24
N ARG A 33 4.37 -19.49 -6.21
CA ARG A 33 4.26 -18.61 -5.05
C ARG A 33 3.84 -17.22 -5.49
N HIS A 34 2.81 -16.72 -4.84
CA HIS A 34 2.41 -15.33 -4.86
C HIS A 34 3.02 -14.62 -3.65
N LEU A 35 3.15 -13.30 -3.76
CA LEU A 35 3.57 -12.42 -2.67
C LEU A 35 2.55 -11.30 -2.57
N GLY A 36 1.90 -11.19 -1.42
CA GLY A 36 0.90 -10.17 -1.20
C GLY A 36 0.01 -10.46 0.01
N PRO A 37 -0.98 -9.60 0.23
CA PRO A 37 -2.00 -9.85 1.23
C PRO A 37 -2.93 -10.97 0.79
N MET A 38 -3.61 -11.58 1.77
CA MET A 38 -4.80 -12.38 1.48
C MET A 38 -5.95 -11.45 1.08
N ALA A 39 -6.84 -11.92 0.21
CA ALA A 39 -7.93 -11.11 -0.32
C ALA A 39 -8.93 -10.66 0.78
N GLN A 40 -9.11 -11.47 1.83
CA GLN A 40 -9.98 -11.14 2.96
C GLN A 40 -9.42 -9.99 3.79
N ASP A 41 -8.12 -10.02 4.09
CA ASP A 41 -7.43 -8.94 4.81
C ASP A 41 -7.44 -7.65 3.99
N TRP A 42 -7.24 -7.77 2.68
CA TRP A 42 -7.39 -6.65 1.74
C TRP A 42 -8.79 -6.03 1.81
N HIS A 43 -9.83 -6.86 1.68
CA HIS A 43 -11.21 -6.37 1.68
C HIS A 43 -11.58 -5.73 3.02
N ALA A 44 -11.18 -6.34 4.14
CA ALA A 44 -11.39 -5.78 5.48
C ALA A 44 -10.66 -4.44 5.68
N THR A 45 -9.49 -4.26 5.06
CA THR A 45 -8.66 -3.06 5.21
C THR A 45 -9.15 -1.89 4.35
N PHE A 46 -9.48 -2.17 3.08
CA PHE A 46 -9.77 -1.13 2.09
C PHE A 46 -11.25 -0.98 1.75
N GLY A 47 -12.06 -2.02 1.93
CA GLY A 47 -13.44 -2.04 1.44
C GLY A 47 -13.54 -1.95 -0.09
N LEU A 48 -12.47 -2.33 -0.80
CA LEU A 48 -12.39 -2.33 -2.26
C LEU A 48 -12.59 -3.76 -2.80
N GLY A 49 -13.14 -3.84 -4.01
CA GLY A 49 -13.55 -5.10 -4.65
C GLY A 49 -14.97 -5.55 -4.27
N ASP A 50 -15.60 -6.26 -5.19
CA ASP A 50 -16.97 -6.78 -5.01
C ASP A 50 -17.01 -8.05 -4.14
N THR A 51 -15.88 -8.70 -3.91
CA THR A 51 -15.75 -9.92 -3.08
C THR A 51 -14.50 -9.86 -2.20
N ASP A 52 -14.45 -10.73 -1.18
CA ASP A 52 -13.29 -10.93 -0.28
C ASP A 52 -12.35 -12.05 -0.76
N THR A 53 -12.56 -12.57 -1.97
CA THR A 53 -11.80 -13.69 -2.55
C THR A 53 -10.88 -13.27 -3.69
N MET A 54 -10.95 -12.01 -4.13
CA MET A 54 -10.11 -11.46 -5.18
C MET A 54 -9.68 -10.05 -4.84
N ILE A 55 -8.48 -9.68 -5.27
CA ILE A 55 -8.00 -8.30 -5.25
C ILE A 55 -8.03 -7.79 -6.69
N PRO A 56 -8.89 -6.80 -7.03
CA PRO A 56 -8.88 -6.20 -8.35
C PRO A 56 -7.53 -5.53 -8.61
N GLY A 57 -6.86 -5.90 -9.70
CA GLY A 57 -5.53 -5.36 -10.02
C GLY A 57 -5.53 -3.83 -10.18
N VAL A 58 -6.63 -3.25 -10.65
CA VAL A 58 -6.80 -1.80 -10.75
C VAL A 58 -6.76 -1.12 -9.38
N ASP A 59 -7.41 -1.71 -8.37
CA ASP A 59 -7.45 -1.19 -7.01
C ASP A 59 -6.11 -1.38 -6.31
N ALA A 60 -5.47 -2.55 -6.49
CA ALA A 60 -4.11 -2.81 -6.01
C ALA A 60 -3.11 -1.76 -6.51
N ASN A 61 -3.15 -1.48 -7.81
CA ASN A 61 -2.29 -0.47 -8.42
C ASN A 61 -2.60 0.94 -7.90
N GLY A 62 -3.87 1.28 -7.74
CA GLY A 62 -4.30 2.57 -7.17
C GLY A 62 -3.80 2.78 -5.75
N VAL A 63 -4.00 1.80 -4.87
CA VAL A 63 -3.50 1.82 -3.48
C VAL A 63 -1.98 1.96 -3.45
N ALA A 64 -1.26 1.21 -4.31
CA ALA A 64 0.19 1.30 -4.39
C ALA A 64 0.67 2.72 -4.79
N LEU A 65 0.07 3.32 -5.81
CA LEU A 65 0.42 4.68 -6.26
C LEU A 65 0.17 5.73 -5.16
N VAL A 66 -0.97 5.65 -4.48
CA VAL A 66 -1.31 6.58 -3.38
C VAL A 66 -0.33 6.42 -2.22
N ALA A 67 0.00 5.18 -1.84
CA ALA A 67 0.95 4.90 -0.76
C ALA A 67 2.37 5.39 -1.11
N ILE A 68 2.83 5.20 -2.35
CA ILE A 68 4.14 5.69 -2.82
C ILE A 68 4.20 7.23 -2.74
N GLN A 69 3.16 7.93 -3.19
CA GLN A 69 3.10 9.39 -3.12
C GLN A 69 3.11 9.90 -1.67
N ALA A 70 2.36 9.26 -0.78
CA ALA A 70 2.32 9.62 0.63
C ALA A 70 3.65 9.33 1.34
N LEU A 71 4.28 8.19 1.01
CA LEU A 71 5.59 7.82 1.56
C LEU A 71 6.67 8.80 1.11
N HIS A 72 6.68 9.18 -0.18
CA HIS A 72 7.61 10.20 -0.68
C HIS A 72 7.44 11.51 0.09
N ARG A 73 6.22 12.00 0.31
CA ARG A 73 6.01 13.22 1.11
C ARG A 73 6.56 13.08 2.53
N ARG A 74 6.24 11.96 3.21
CA ARG A 74 6.74 11.69 4.57
C ARG A 74 8.28 11.67 4.61
N ILE A 75 8.94 11.09 3.61
CA ILE A 75 10.41 11.08 3.51
C ILE A 75 10.95 12.51 3.33
N THR A 76 10.42 13.26 2.37
CA THR A 76 10.85 14.65 2.11
C THR A 76 10.67 15.54 3.34
N ASP A 77 9.55 15.42 4.05
CA ASP A 77 9.29 16.19 5.26
C ASP A 77 10.32 15.85 6.36
N LEU A 78 10.63 14.56 6.52
CA LEU A 78 11.65 14.09 7.47
C LEU A 78 13.06 14.55 7.10
N GLU A 79 13.42 14.54 5.81
CA GLU A 79 14.71 15.04 5.31
C GLU A 79 14.86 16.55 5.57
N GLN A 80 13.79 17.32 5.38
CA GLN A 80 13.78 18.75 5.69
C GLN A 80 13.94 19.03 7.19
N ILE A 81 13.23 18.27 8.04
CA ILE A 81 13.38 18.35 9.50
C ILE A 81 14.82 18.02 9.91
N LEU A 82 15.38 16.92 9.37
CA LEU A 82 16.75 16.51 9.67
C LEU A 82 17.76 17.57 9.25
N ALA A 83 17.58 18.18 8.08
CA ALA A 83 18.45 19.26 7.61
C ALA A 83 18.39 20.50 8.51
N ALA A 84 17.20 20.86 8.97
CA ALA A 84 17.01 21.96 9.90
C ALA A 84 17.67 21.68 11.26
N LEU A 85 17.62 20.44 11.75
CA LEU A 85 18.21 20.03 13.04
C LEU A 85 19.73 19.87 12.98
N THR A 86 20.28 19.41 11.86
CA THR A 86 21.71 19.09 11.73
C THR A 86 22.53 20.19 11.05
N GLY A 87 21.88 21.23 10.50
CA GLY A 87 22.55 22.26 9.69
C GLY A 87 23.13 21.75 8.37
N THR A 88 22.86 20.48 8.02
CA THR A 88 23.34 19.84 6.79
C THR A 88 22.23 19.91 5.76
N ARG A 89 22.43 20.62 4.65
CA ARG A 89 21.43 20.71 3.59
C ARG A 89 21.30 19.35 2.88
N PRO A 90 20.09 18.85 2.55
CA PRO A 90 19.96 17.66 1.72
C PRO A 90 20.50 17.97 0.32
N ALA A 91 21.06 16.95 -0.32
CA ALA A 91 21.62 17.02 -1.68
C ALA A 91 20.52 17.20 -2.74
#